data_AF-A0A1F5B4L3-F1
#
_entry.id   AF-A0A1F5B4L3-F1
#
_cell.length_a   1.000
_cell.length_b   1.000
_cell.length_c   1.000
_cell.angle_alpha   90.00
_cell.angle_beta   90.00
_cell.angle_gamma   90.00
#
_symmetry.space_group_name_H-M   'P 1'
#
loop_
_entity.id
_entity.type
_entity.pdbx_description
1 polymer ?
#
loop_
_entity_poly.entity_id
_entity_poly.type
_entity_poly.pdbx_seq_one_letter_code
_entity_poly.pdbx_strand_id
1 'polypeptide(L)'
;MRLKTDFCFSAQLAISALVLALVFCAPGCKSPAQPSDDDTSPSQPVQVTADYIELGRITRISKFRSGVGHDYSDSYESCRSMKHYFVPGSYPVKIYSPVNGSVSYLTPEWAGTQVGIKAGARTFVIFHVNVFSTLKVGDVLTAGEQIGTHIGTQTWSDIAVWEGNRLLSYFNVMTDAVFQDYKNRGVGARSDLIITQAARDADPLTCSGDTFASQGNIPNWVYLN
;
A
#
# COMPACT_ATOMS: atom_id res chain seq x y z
N MET A 1 -7.46 -25.91 53.78
CA MET A 1 -7.02 -25.49 52.43
C MET A 1 -5.66 -24.82 52.57
N ARG A 2 -4.66 -25.38 51.87
CA ARG A 2 -3.25 -25.02 51.63
C ARG A 2 -2.65 -23.72 52.24
N LEU A 3 -1.59 -23.84 53.08
CA LEU A 3 -0.13 -23.55 52.84
C LEU A 3 0.19 -22.03 52.77
N LYS A 4 1.26 -21.39 53.31
CA LYS A 4 2.61 -21.70 53.86
C LYS A 4 3.18 -20.34 54.41
N THR A 5 3.82 -20.24 55.59
CA THR A 5 5.29 -20.06 55.86
C THR A 5 6.03 -19.10 54.90
N ASP A 6 7.00 -18.23 55.24
CA ASP A 6 7.79 -17.89 56.45
C ASP A 6 8.65 -16.63 56.13
N PHE A 7 9.12 -15.93 57.17
CA PHE A 7 10.40 -15.20 57.38
C PHE A 7 11.22 -14.63 56.19
N CYS A 8 11.78 -13.42 56.32
CA CYS A 8 13.13 -13.17 56.90
C CYS A 8 13.61 -11.70 56.73
N PHE A 9 14.81 -11.43 57.25
CA PHE A 9 15.32 -10.24 57.92
C PHE A 9 16.38 -9.48 57.08
N SER A 10 16.59 -8.21 57.45
CA SER A 10 17.86 -7.47 57.47
C SER A 10 18.49 -6.84 56.23
N ALA A 11 18.99 -5.62 56.50
CA ALA A 11 19.78 -4.70 55.71
C ALA A 11 21.22 -5.18 55.43
N GLN A 12 21.82 -4.63 54.37
CA GLN A 12 23.23 -4.22 54.37
C GLN A 12 23.52 -3.22 53.24
N LEU A 13 24.08 -2.06 53.63
CA LEU A 13 24.86 -1.20 52.75
C LEU A 13 26.15 -1.94 52.36
N ALA A 14 26.55 -1.86 51.09
CA ALA A 14 27.93 -2.06 50.68
C ALA A 14 28.29 -1.07 49.57
N ILE A 15 29.18 -0.14 49.93
CA ILE A 15 29.97 0.71 49.04
C ILE A 15 30.95 -0.20 48.31
N SER A 16 31.08 -0.11 46.98
CA SER A 16 32.26 -0.66 46.28
C SER A 16 32.62 0.08 45.00
N ALA A 17 33.91 0.35 44.94
CA ALA A 17 34.71 1.16 44.04
C ALA A 17 34.44 1.09 42.53
N LEU A 18 34.47 2.27 41.92
CA LEU A 18 34.77 2.51 40.50
C LEU A 18 36.21 2.06 40.20
N VAL A 19 36.38 0.94 39.49
CA VAL A 19 37.68 0.54 38.92
C VAL A 19 37.71 1.00 37.47
N LEU A 20 38.45 2.08 37.22
CA LEU A 20 38.79 2.55 35.88
C LEU A 20 39.88 1.62 35.30
N ALA A 21 39.49 0.62 34.52
CA ALA A 21 40.44 -0.18 33.76
C ALA A 21 40.89 0.60 32.51
N LEU A 22 42.02 1.29 32.62
CA LEU A 22 42.80 1.76 31.47
C LEU A 22 43.38 0.54 30.75
N VAL A 23 42.71 0.09 29.68
CA VAL A 23 43.27 -0.89 28.76
C VAL A 23 44.20 -0.15 27.80
N PHE A 24 45.50 -0.35 27.97
CA PHE A 24 46.51 0.00 26.98
C PHE A 24 46.34 -0.90 25.75
N CYS A 25 45.76 -0.36 24.66
CA CYS A 25 45.85 -0.99 23.35
C CYS A 25 47.26 -0.76 22.77
N ALA A 26 48.09 -1.80 22.75
CA ALA A 26 49.26 -1.84 21.88
C ALA A 26 48.81 -1.86 20.39
N PRO A 27 49.48 -1.14 19.49
CA PRO A 27 49.12 -1.14 18.07
C PRO A 27 49.51 -2.47 17.44
N GLY A 28 48.54 -3.34 17.14
CA GLY A 28 48.83 -4.57 16.40
C GLY A 28 47.83 -5.73 16.48
N CYS A 29 46.79 -5.69 17.31
CA CYS A 29 45.79 -6.77 17.34
C CYS A 29 44.64 -6.50 16.35
N LYS A 30 44.63 -7.21 15.21
CA LYS A 30 43.43 -7.34 14.38
C LYS A 30 42.36 -8.08 15.18
N SER A 31 41.21 -7.45 15.39
CA SER A 31 40.04 -8.13 15.97
C SER A 31 39.63 -9.34 15.11
N PRO A 32 39.13 -10.42 15.71
CA PRO A 32 38.48 -11.49 14.95
C PRO A 32 37.28 -10.89 14.20
N ALA A 33 37.18 -11.19 12.90
CA ALA A 33 36.01 -10.83 12.11
C ALA A 33 34.77 -11.45 12.77
N GLN A 34 33.79 -10.61 13.12
CA GLN A 34 32.47 -11.10 13.49
C GLN A 34 31.85 -11.85 12.30
N PRO A 35 31.14 -12.97 12.55
CA PRO A 35 30.39 -13.66 11.51
C PRO A 35 29.38 -12.70 10.88
N SER A 36 29.21 -12.78 9.57
CA SER A 36 28.18 -12.06 8.83
C SER A 36 26.81 -12.41 9.40
N ASP A 37 26.10 -11.40 9.90
CA ASP A 37 24.67 -11.50 10.16
C ASP A 37 23.97 -11.72 8.81
N ASP A 38 23.67 -12.99 8.54
CA ASP A 38 22.71 -13.40 7.53
C ASP A 38 21.32 -12.92 8.00
N ASP A 39 20.97 -11.71 7.57
CA ASP A 39 19.67 -11.08 7.82
C ASP A 39 18.59 -11.85 7.06
N THR A 40 18.15 -12.96 7.64
CA THR A 40 16.89 -13.62 7.27
C THR A 40 15.74 -12.98 8.08
N SER A 41 15.66 -11.65 8.14
CA SER A 41 14.37 -11.01 8.36
C SER A 41 13.51 -11.27 7.12
N PRO A 42 12.25 -11.72 7.25
CA PRO A 42 11.31 -11.65 6.13
C PRO A 42 11.36 -10.22 5.60
N SER A 43 11.66 -10.05 4.31
CA SER A 43 11.64 -8.74 3.69
C SER A 43 10.27 -8.11 3.97
N GLN A 44 10.26 -6.95 4.63
CA GLN A 44 8.99 -6.31 4.96
C GLN A 44 8.16 -6.15 3.67
N PRO A 45 6.84 -6.35 3.73
CA PRO A 45 6.01 -6.22 2.53
C PRO A 45 6.18 -4.85 1.89
N VAL A 46 6.46 -4.82 0.58
CA VAL A 46 6.78 -3.58 -0.16
C VAL A 46 5.68 -2.53 0.01
N GLN A 47 6.01 -1.40 0.62
CA GLN A 47 5.07 -0.31 0.83
C GLN A 47 5.10 0.69 -0.33
N VAL A 48 3.96 1.37 -0.53
CA VAL A 48 3.82 2.51 -1.43
C VAL A 48 4.47 3.74 -0.79
N THR A 49 5.50 4.25 -1.46
CA THR A 49 6.33 5.37 -1.01
C THR A 49 6.17 6.60 -1.91
N ALA A 50 5.39 6.51 -2.98
CA ALA A 50 4.94 7.63 -3.80
C ALA A 50 3.47 7.42 -4.22
N ASP A 51 2.74 8.52 -4.39
CA ASP A 51 1.40 8.44 -4.97
C ASP A 51 1.48 8.04 -6.45
N TYR A 52 0.58 7.19 -6.91
CA TYR A 52 0.56 6.75 -8.32
C TYR A 52 -0.03 7.80 -9.25
N ILE A 53 -0.68 8.84 -8.71
CA ILE A 53 -1.41 9.84 -9.49
C ILE A 53 -1.12 11.25 -8.99
N GLU A 54 -1.21 12.24 -9.88
CA GLU A 54 -1.14 13.68 -9.52
C GLU A 54 -2.34 14.07 -8.66
N LEU A 55 -2.24 13.78 -7.36
CA LEU A 55 -3.34 13.83 -6.40
C LEU A 55 -4.06 15.17 -6.44
N GLY A 56 -3.34 16.30 -6.57
CA GLY A 56 -3.91 17.64 -6.62
C GLY A 56 -4.96 17.88 -7.72
N ARG A 57 -5.07 16.99 -8.72
CA ARG A 57 -6.11 17.06 -9.77
C ARG A 57 -7.33 16.19 -9.50
N ILE A 58 -7.34 15.41 -8.42
CA ILE A 58 -8.42 14.45 -8.11
C ILE A 58 -9.48 15.10 -7.22
N THR A 59 -10.76 14.85 -7.49
CA THR A 59 -11.88 15.47 -6.73
C THR A 59 -12.56 14.49 -5.77
N ARG A 60 -12.54 13.19 -6.08
CA ARG A 60 -13.09 12.14 -5.22
C ARG A 60 -12.47 10.79 -5.56
N ILE A 61 -12.50 9.90 -4.57
CA ILE A 61 -11.94 8.55 -4.64
C ILE A 61 -13.02 7.55 -4.22
N SER A 62 -13.15 6.45 -4.97
CA SER A 62 -14.07 5.38 -4.57
C SER A 62 -13.48 4.57 -3.42
N LYS A 63 -14.36 4.02 -2.59
CA LYS A 63 -13.96 3.12 -1.52
C LYS A 63 -13.58 1.75 -2.08
N PHE A 64 -12.68 1.07 -1.39
CA PHE A 64 -12.44 -0.36 -1.59
C PHE A 64 -13.73 -1.13 -1.24
N ARG A 65 -14.07 -2.17 -2.01
CA ARG A 65 -15.36 -2.92 -1.95
C ARG A 65 -16.59 -2.08 -2.31
N SER A 66 -16.41 -1.05 -3.16
CA SER A 66 -17.52 -0.22 -3.66
C SER A 66 -18.27 -0.89 -4.82
N GLY A 67 -19.46 -0.37 -5.10
CA GLY A 67 -20.22 -0.65 -6.33
C GLY A 67 -19.90 0.34 -7.46
N VAL A 68 -18.65 0.82 -7.53
CA VAL A 68 -18.19 1.77 -8.56
C VAL A 68 -17.44 1.04 -9.65
N GLY A 69 -17.68 1.43 -10.90
CA GLY A 69 -17.07 0.79 -12.06
C GLY A 69 -17.69 -0.57 -12.31
N HIS A 70 -16.86 -1.61 -12.29
CA HIS A 70 -17.26 -2.99 -12.51
C HIS A 70 -16.70 -3.91 -11.41
N ASP A 71 -17.21 -5.14 -11.35
CA ASP A 71 -16.70 -6.17 -10.47
C ASP A 71 -15.22 -6.42 -10.78
N TYR A 72 -14.41 -6.40 -9.73
CA TYR A 72 -12.99 -6.72 -9.82
C TYR A 72 -12.63 -7.47 -8.54
N SER A 73 -13.29 -8.62 -8.40
CA SER A 73 -13.21 -9.51 -7.26
C SER A 73 -12.01 -10.45 -7.36
N ASP A 74 -11.55 -10.93 -6.22
CA ASP A 74 -10.57 -12.02 -6.15
C ASP A 74 -11.28 -13.35 -5.81
N SER A 75 -10.54 -14.38 -5.38
CA SER A 75 -11.15 -15.67 -5.03
C SER A 75 -11.83 -15.70 -3.64
N TYR A 76 -11.76 -14.62 -2.87
CA TYR A 76 -12.22 -14.55 -1.48
C TYR A 76 -13.48 -13.72 -1.31
N GLU A 77 -13.65 -12.71 -2.14
CA GLU A 77 -14.79 -11.82 -2.14
C GLU A 77 -15.41 -11.78 -3.54
N SER A 78 -16.72 -11.57 -3.65
CA SER A 78 -17.42 -11.55 -4.94
C SER A 78 -18.32 -10.33 -5.10
N CYS A 79 -18.59 -9.96 -6.35
CA CYS A 79 -19.50 -8.89 -6.73
C CYS A 79 -19.24 -7.58 -5.97
N ARG A 80 -18.01 -7.06 -6.09
CA ARG A 80 -17.56 -5.78 -5.52
C ARG A 80 -16.30 -5.31 -6.22
N SER A 81 -16.13 -4.00 -6.32
CA SER A 81 -14.88 -3.48 -6.88
C SER A 81 -13.81 -3.45 -5.80
N MET A 82 -12.76 -4.26 -5.98
CA MET A 82 -11.55 -4.25 -5.14
C MET A 82 -10.50 -3.29 -5.70
N LYS A 83 -10.94 -2.29 -6.46
CA LYS A 83 -10.15 -1.17 -6.97
C LYS A 83 -10.43 0.10 -6.17
N HIS A 84 -9.57 1.09 -6.34
CA HIS A 84 -9.90 2.48 -6.05
C HIS A 84 -9.96 3.26 -7.36
N TYR A 85 -11.07 3.93 -7.61
CA TYR A 85 -11.26 4.86 -8.72
C TYR A 85 -11.00 6.29 -8.26
N PHE A 86 -10.15 7.00 -8.98
CA PHE A 86 -9.77 8.39 -8.76
C PHE A 86 -10.36 9.23 -9.88
N VAL A 87 -11.25 10.17 -9.52
CA VAL A 87 -11.97 11.03 -10.47
C VAL A 87 -11.23 12.36 -10.66
N PRO A 88 -10.65 12.63 -11.84
CA PRO A 88 -10.02 13.91 -12.10
C PRO A 88 -11.05 15.06 -12.16
N GLY A 89 -10.72 16.20 -11.56
CA GLY A 89 -11.42 17.47 -11.78
C GLY A 89 -10.80 18.30 -12.89
N SER A 90 -9.57 17.98 -13.33
CA SER A 90 -8.89 18.65 -14.42
C SER A 90 -7.93 17.71 -15.14
N TYR A 91 -7.61 18.02 -16.40
CA TYR A 91 -6.77 17.21 -17.28
C TYR A 91 -5.67 18.06 -17.92
N PRO A 92 -4.54 17.47 -18.37
CA PRO A 92 -4.14 16.07 -18.20
C PRO A 92 -3.82 15.72 -16.72
N VAL A 93 -3.72 14.44 -16.36
CA VAL A 93 -3.31 14.01 -15.01
C VAL A 93 -2.09 13.11 -15.13
N LYS A 94 -1.01 13.41 -14.41
CA LYS A 94 0.20 12.57 -14.46
C LYS A 94 0.01 11.27 -13.68
N ILE A 95 0.64 10.21 -14.15
CA ILE A 95 0.64 8.87 -13.53
C ILE A 95 2.09 8.47 -13.25
N TYR A 96 2.33 7.97 -12.05
CA TYR A 96 3.64 7.64 -11.49
C TYR A 96 3.69 6.18 -11.03
N SER A 97 4.89 5.63 -10.94
CA SER A 97 5.12 4.38 -10.22
C SER A 97 4.95 4.60 -8.71
N PRO A 98 4.07 3.85 -8.01
CA PRO A 98 3.90 4.01 -6.57
C PRO A 98 5.04 3.39 -5.73
N VAL A 99 5.88 2.57 -6.37
CA VAL A 99 6.90 1.73 -5.71
C VAL A 99 8.17 1.67 -6.56
N ASN A 100 9.28 1.28 -5.92
CA ASN A 100 10.41 0.71 -6.64
C ASN A 100 10.02 -0.69 -7.11
N GLY A 101 10.12 -0.96 -8.39
CA GLY A 101 9.67 -2.23 -8.96
C GLY A 101 10.04 -2.38 -10.42
N SER A 102 9.41 -3.33 -11.09
CA SER A 102 9.57 -3.49 -12.54
C SER A 102 8.23 -3.64 -13.25
N VAL A 103 8.17 -3.15 -14.50
CA VAL A 103 7.00 -3.33 -15.35
C VAL A 103 6.87 -4.82 -15.69
N SER A 104 5.83 -5.47 -15.16
CA SER A 104 5.57 -6.90 -15.39
C SER A 104 4.73 -7.14 -16.65
N TYR A 105 3.82 -6.23 -16.97
CA TYR A 105 3.05 -6.27 -18.21
C TYR A 105 2.52 -4.90 -18.62
N LEU A 106 2.24 -4.78 -19.91
CA LEU A 106 1.52 -3.67 -20.53
C LEU A 106 0.43 -4.28 -21.41
N THR A 107 -0.84 -4.00 -21.11
CA THR A 107 -1.97 -4.56 -21.85
C THR A 107 -2.89 -3.45 -22.33
N PRO A 108 -3.05 -3.25 -23.66
CA PRO A 108 -4.02 -2.29 -24.19
C PRO A 108 -5.44 -2.61 -23.73
N GLU A 109 -6.21 -1.58 -23.44
CA GLU A 109 -7.63 -1.69 -23.09
C GLU A 109 -8.49 -0.88 -24.07
N TRP A 110 -9.82 -0.94 -23.89
CA TRP A 110 -10.74 -0.08 -24.63
C TRP A 110 -10.39 1.42 -24.50
N ALA A 111 -9.78 1.82 -23.38
CA ALA A 111 -9.18 3.14 -23.18
C ALA A 111 -7.83 3.01 -22.44
N GLY A 112 -6.74 3.38 -23.12
CA GLY A 112 -5.40 3.41 -22.55
C GLY A 112 -4.76 2.02 -22.43
N THR A 113 -3.92 1.86 -21.42
CA THR A 113 -3.14 0.65 -21.18
C THR A 113 -3.14 0.33 -19.68
N GLN A 114 -3.34 -0.94 -19.32
CA GLN A 114 -3.03 -1.42 -17.98
C GLN A 114 -1.53 -1.55 -17.82
N VAL A 115 -1.01 -1.03 -16.72
CA VAL A 115 0.40 -1.16 -16.35
C VAL A 115 0.48 -2.00 -15.08
N GLY A 116 1.04 -3.20 -15.19
CA GLY A 116 1.41 -4.02 -14.05
C GLY A 116 2.82 -3.67 -13.56
N ILE A 117 2.96 -3.27 -12.30
CA ILE A 117 4.25 -3.01 -11.66
C ILE A 117 4.44 -4.03 -10.54
N LYS A 118 5.43 -4.92 -10.70
CA LYS A 118 5.75 -5.95 -9.72
C LYS A 118 6.78 -5.43 -8.73
N ALA A 119 6.51 -5.61 -7.45
CA ALA A 119 7.45 -5.31 -6.37
C ALA A 119 7.27 -6.30 -5.21
N GLY A 120 8.28 -7.13 -4.96
CA GLY A 120 8.19 -8.24 -4.02
C GLY A 120 7.05 -9.21 -4.38
N ALA A 121 6.18 -9.51 -3.40
CA ALA A 121 4.99 -10.34 -3.59
C ALA A 121 3.79 -9.59 -4.20
N ARG A 122 3.91 -8.26 -4.41
CA ARG A 122 2.82 -7.40 -4.85
C ARG A 122 2.89 -7.09 -6.35
N THR A 123 1.72 -6.95 -6.96
CA THR A 123 1.56 -6.34 -8.29
C THR A 123 0.57 -5.20 -8.19
N PHE A 124 1.03 -3.99 -8.53
CA PHE A 124 0.21 -2.79 -8.64
C PHE A 124 -0.27 -2.70 -10.08
N VAL A 125 -1.58 -2.70 -10.28
CA VAL A 125 -2.19 -2.58 -11.61
C VAL A 125 -2.82 -1.21 -11.72
N ILE A 126 -2.28 -0.38 -12.60
CA ILE A 126 -2.81 0.96 -12.89
C ILE A 126 -3.52 0.89 -14.23
N PHE A 127 -4.78 1.32 -14.27
CA PHE A 127 -5.64 1.22 -15.45
C PHE A 127 -5.70 2.56 -16.20
N HIS A 128 -6.08 2.48 -17.48
CA HIS A 128 -6.37 3.65 -18.30
C HIS A 128 -5.20 4.63 -18.48
N VAL A 129 -3.97 4.12 -18.58
CA VAL A 129 -2.77 4.96 -18.73
C VAL A 129 -2.47 5.21 -20.21
N ASN A 130 -2.23 6.48 -20.58
CA ASN A 130 -1.48 6.84 -21.78
C ASN A 130 0.01 6.76 -21.44
N VAL A 131 0.59 5.57 -21.59
CA VAL A 131 1.98 5.29 -21.22
C VAL A 131 2.95 6.03 -22.13
N PHE A 132 4.12 6.40 -21.60
CA PHE A 132 5.20 6.90 -22.45
C PHE A 132 5.65 5.83 -23.44
N SER A 133 5.92 6.25 -24.68
CA SER A 133 6.33 5.34 -25.76
C SER A 133 7.65 4.60 -25.48
N THR A 134 8.43 5.09 -24.52
CA THR A 134 9.69 4.49 -24.08
C THR A 134 9.52 3.41 -23.01
N LEU A 135 8.36 3.36 -22.33
CA LEU A 135 8.08 2.39 -21.28
C LEU A 135 7.83 1.02 -21.89
N LYS A 136 8.53 0.00 -21.39
CA LYS A 136 8.41 -1.39 -21.85
C LYS A 136 8.44 -2.37 -20.69
N VAL A 137 7.91 -3.56 -20.93
CA VAL A 137 7.98 -4.68 -19.99
C VAL A 137 9.45 -4.98 -19.66
N GLY A 138 9.74 -5.16 -18.37
CA GLY A 138 11.08 -5.38 -17.84
C GLY A 138 11.80 -4.11 -17.37
N ASP A 139 11.29 -2.91 -17.68
CA ASP A 139 11.87 -1.67 -17.16
C ASP A 139 11.81 -1.64 -15.63
N VAL A 140 12.90 -1.17 -15.02
CA VAL A 140 13.00 -0.94 -13.58
C VAL A 140 12.58 0.50 -13.31
N LEU A 141 11.63 0.67 -12.40
CA LEU A 141 11.05 1.95 -12.04
C LEU A 141 11.44 2.33 -10.62
N THR A 142 11.61 3.62 -10.40
CA THR A 142 11.71 4.21 -9.05
C THR A 142 10.34 4.72 -8.61
N ALA A 143 10.02 4.64 -7.32
CA ALA A 143 8.83 5.26 -6.76
C ALA A 143 8.81 6.76 -7.07
N GLY A 144 7.68 7.27 -7.59
CA GLY A 144 7.51 8.65 -8.02
C GLY A 144 7.97 8.93 -9.45
N GLU A 145 8.54 7.95 -10.15
CA GLU A 145 8.86 8.07 -11.57
C GLU A 145 7.59 8.17 -12.41
N GLN A 146 7.50 9.20 -13.24
CA GLN A 146 6.35 9.37 -14.13
C GLN A 146 6.41 8.33 -15.26
N ILE A 147 5.33 7.58 -15.45
CA ILE A 147 5.22 6.53 -16.47
C ILE A 147 4.26 6.89 -17.60
N GLY A 148 3.52 7.99 -17.45
CA GLY A 148 2.58 8.48 -18.44
C GLY A 148 1.62 9.53 -17.89
N THR A 149 0.45 9.59 -18.51
CA THR A 149 -0.70 10.36 -18.03
C THR A 149 -1.95 9.49 -18.01
N HIS A 150 -2.99 9.91 -17.30
CA HIS A 150 -4.32 9.36 -17.49
C HIS A 150 -4.76 9.59 -18.95
N ILE A 151 -5.46 8.62 -19.55
CA ILE A 151 -5.75 8.60 -21.00
C ILE A 151 -6.65 9.73 -21.48
N GLY A 152 -7.52 10.26 -20.61
CA GLY A 152 -8.42 11.36 -20.96
C GLY A 152 -9.75 11.32 -20.22
N THR A 153 -10.71 12.10 -20.71
CA THR A 153 -12.02 12.35 -20.06
C THR A 153 -13.02 11.19 -20.21
N GLN A 154 -12.72 10.19 -21.03
CA GLN A 154 -13.61 9.06 -21.31
C GLN A 154 -13.73 8.06 -20.16
N THR A 155 -12.81 8.11 -19.18
CA THR A 155 -12.79 7.20 -18.04
C THR A 155 -12.17 7.88 -16.81
N TRP A 156 -12.27 7.23 -15.67
CA TRP A 156 -11.56 7.60 -14.45
C TRP A 156 -10.27 6.79 -14.34
N SER A 157 -9.31 7.24 -13.51
CA SER A 157 -8.13 6.42 -13.25
C SER A 157 -8.46 5.43 -12.14
N ASP A 158 -7.93 4.22 -12.20
CA ASP A 158 -8.07 3.27 -11.10
C ASP A 158 -6.81 2.45 -10.87
N ILE A 159 -6.71 1.93 -9.64
CA ILE A 159 -5.60 1.09 -9.19
C ILE A 159 -6.12 -0.11 -8.40
N ALA A 160 -5.52 -1.27 -8.65
CA ALA A 160 -5.66 -2.49 -7.86
C ALA A 160 -4.29 -2.94 -7.33
N VAL A 161 -4.28 -3.60 -6.16
CA VAL A 161 -3.05 -4.17 -5.58
C VAL A 161 -3.27 -5.63 -5.30
N TRP A 162 -2.60 -6.49 -6.07
CA TRP A 162 -2.55 -7.93 -5.83
C TRP A 162 -1.41 -8.27 -4.88
N GLU A 163 -1.67 -9.15 -3.92
CA GLU A 163 -0.66 -9.85 -3.12
C GLU A 163 -1.00 -11.34 -3.11
N GLY A 164 -0.21 -12.14 -3.84
CA GLY A 164 -0.60 -13.52 -4.14
C GLY A 164 -1.92 -13.57 -4.91
N ASN A 165 -2.95 -14.18 -4.32
CA ASN A 165 -4.30 -14.29 -4.87
C ASN A 165 -5.33 -13.40 -4.16
N ARG A 166 -4.87 -12.41 -3.39
CA ARG A 166 -5.73 -11.45 -2.68
C ARG A 166 -5.56 -10.05 -3.21
N LEU A 167 -6.66 -9.33 -3.27
CA LEU A 167 -6.68 -7.89 -3.51
C LEU A 167 -6.63 -7.13 -2.18
N LEU A 168 -5.74 -6.16 -2.12
CA LEU A 168 -5.56 -5.27 -0.99
C LEU A 168 -6.01 -3.85 -1.37
N SER A 169 -6.52 -3.11 -0.39
CA SER A 169 -6.70 -1.67 -0.57
C SER A 169 -5.34 -0.99 -0.75
N TYR A 170 -5.23 -0.13 -1.76
CA TYR A 170 -4.04 0.70 -2.02
C TYR A 170 -3.62 1.49 -0.78
N PHE A 171 -4.58 1.97 0.01
CA PHE A 171 -4.32 2.72 1.24
C PHE A 171 -3.74 1.88 2.38
N ASN A 172 -4.00 0.57 2.40
CA ASN A 172 -3.46 -0.34 3.43
C ASN A 172 -1.98 -0.67 3.20
N VAL A 173 -1.49 -0.51 1.97
CA VAL A 173 -0.10 -0.80 1.61
C VAL A 173 0.75 0.47 1.47
N MET A 174 0.19 1.63 1.80
CA MET A 174 0.83 2.93 1.68
C MET A 174 1.41 3.43 3.00
N THR A 175 2.62 3.99 2.94
CA THR A 175 3.28 4.63 4.08
C THR A 175 2.44 5.77 4.65
N ASP A 176 2.63 6.07 5.94
CA ASP A 176 2.00 7.24 6.57
C ASP A 176 2.42 8.57 5.93
N ALA A 177 3.66 8.64 5.40
CA ALA A 177 4.17 9.81 4.71
C ALA A 177 3.32 10.15 3.47
N VAL A 178 3.04 9.17 2.61
CA VAL A 178 2.18 9.40 1.43
C VAL A 178 0.72 9.61 1.85
N PHE A 179 0.24 8.88 2.87
CA PHE A 179 -1.15 9.05 3.34
C PHE A 179 -1.42 10.45 3.92
N GLN A 180 -0.39 11.14 4.41
CA GLN A 180 -0.53 12.50 4.92
C GLN A 180 -1.02 13.47 3.83
N ASP A 181 -0.72 13.25 2.56
CA ASP A 181 -1.25 14.08 1.46
C ASP A 181 -2.76 13.94 1.31
N TYR A 182 -3.31 12.75 1.52
CA TYR A 182 -4.76 12.52 1.53
C TYR A 182 -5.43 13.18 2.74
N LYS A 183 -4.78 13.17 3.90
CA LYS A 183 -5.25 13.89 5.09
C LYS A 183 -5.28 15.39 4.86
N ASN A 184 -4.25 15.94 4.20
CA ASN A 184 -4.21 17.35 3.80
C ASN A 184 -5.36 17.71 2.85
N ARG A 185 -5.96 16.71 2.19
CA ARG A 185 -7.11 16.85 1.30
C ARG A 185 -8.44 16.38 1.91
N GLY A 186 -8.52 16.27 3.24
CA GLY A 186 -9.77 16.06 3.97
C GLY A 186 -10.14 14.62 4.29
N VAL A 187 -9.29 13.64 3.96
CA VAL A 187 -9.50 12.24 4.40
C VAL A 187 -9.10 12.10 5.88
N GLY A 188 -10.00 11.63 6.74
CA GLY A 188 -9.70 11.51 8.18
C GLY A 188 -8.78 10.33 8.48
N ALA A 189 -9.15 9.14 8.01
CA ALA A 189 -8.44 7.90 8.23
C ALA A 189 -8.51 6.97 7.01
N ARG A 190 -7.58 6.01 6.91
CA ARG A 190 -7.57 5.00 5.83
C ARG A 190 -8.88 4.22 5.75
N SER A 191 -9.52 3.98 6.90
CA SER A 191 -10.82 3.31 6.99
C SER A 191 -11.94 4.06 6.27
N ASP A 192 -11.84 5.38 6.08
CA ASP A 192 -12.86 6.16 5.38
C ASP A 192 -12.95 5.76 3.90
N LEU A 193 -11.84 5.28 3.35
CA LEU A 193 -11.66 4.82 1.97
C LEU A 193 -11.94 3.32 1.82
N ILE A 194 -12.37 2.61 2.86
CA ILE A 194 -12.54 1.16 2.83
C ILE A 194 -13.93 0.81 3.37
N ILE A 195 -14.76 0.18 2.54
CA ILE A 195 -15.91 -0.57 3.06
C ILE A 195 -15.35 -1.88 3.61
N THR A 196 -15.68 -2.24 4.85
CA THR A 196 -15.23 -3.51 5.43
C THR A 196 -15.89 -4.68 4.71
N GLN A 197 -15.23 -5.84 4.71
CA GLN A 197 -15.81 -7.05 4.12
C GLN A 197 -17.17 -7.36 4.77
N ALA A 198 -17.24 -7.38 6.11
CA ALA A 198 -18.48 -7.64 6.83
C ALA A 198 -19.61 -6.64 6.50
N ALA A 199 -19.29 -5.35 6.32
CA ALA A 199 -20.31 -4.37 5.92
C ALA A 199 -20.82 -4.63 4.50
N ARG A 200 -19.93 -4.96 3.56
CA ARG A 200 -20.35 -5.30 2.19
C ARG A 200 -21.09 -6.63 2.13
N ASP A 201 -20.74 -7.61 2.95
CA ASP A 201 -21.45 -8.89 3.02
C ASP A 201 -22.85 -8.73 3.64
N ALA A 202 -23.04 -7.76 4.52
CA ALA A 202 -24.35 -7.40 5.08
C ALA A 202 -25.22 -6.54 4.14
N ASP A 203 -24.63 -5.87 3.14
CA ASP A 203 -25.29 -5.11 2.08
C ASP A 203 -24.74 -5.54 0.70
N PRO A 204 -25.02 -6.77 0.25
CA PRO A 204 -24.40 -7.33 -0.95
C PRO A 204 -24.87 -6.59 -2.20
N LEU A 205 -23.95 -6.41 -3.15
CA LEU A 205 -24.30 -5.94 -4.49
C LEU A 205 -24.88 -7.11 -5.30
N THR A 206 -25.59 -6.76 -6.37
CA THR A 206 -26.02 -7.73 -7.39
C THR A 206 -25.25 -7.45 -8.66
N CYS A 207 -24.73 -8.50 -9.31
CA CYS A 207 -23.93 -8.41 -10.52
C CYS A 207 -24.57 -9.21 -11.67
N SER A 208 -24.44 -8.68 -12.89
CA SER A 208 -24.71 -9.38 -14.14
C SER A 208 -23.40 -9.45 -14.93
N GLY A 209 -22.73 -10.62 -14.87
CA GLY A 209 -21.31 -10.69 -15.21
C GLY A 209 -20.50 -9.73 -14.32
N ASP A 210 -19.65 -8.93 -14.93
CA ASP A 210 -18.85 -7.94 -14.19
C ASP A 210 -19.61 -6.62 -13.93
N THR A 211 -20.86 -6.49 -14.40
CA THR A 211 -21.62 -5.24 -14.25
C THR A 211 -22.43 -5.23 -12.96
N PHE A 212 -22.31 -4.16 -12.17
CA PHE A 212 -23.19 -3.97 -11.02
C PHE A 212 -24.61 -3.58 -11.46
N ALA A 213 -25.62 -4.26 -10.93
CA ALA A 213 -27.03 -3.91 -11.16
C ALA A 213 -27.46 -2.66 -10.35
N SER A 214 -26.73 -2.33 -9.29
CA SER A 214 -26.89 -1.09 -8.51
C SER A 214 -25.59 -0.73 -7.80
N GLN A 215 -25.53 0.47 -7.22
CA GLN A 215 -24.37 0.92 -6.44
C GLN A 215 -24.43 0.50 -4.95
N GLY A 216 -25.45 -0.25 -4.54
CA GLY A 216 -25.69 -0.61 -3.13
C GLY A 216 -26.15 0.55 -2.27
N ASN A 217 -26.26 0.32 -0.95
CA ASN A 217 -26.75 1.30 0.02
C ASN A 217 -25.64 1.99 0.81
N ILE A 218 -24.43 1.39 0.85
CA ILE A 218 -23.26 1.99 1.49
C ILE A 218 -22.64 3.08 0.59
N PRO A 219 -22.33 4.29 1.12
CA PRO A 219 -21.67 5.34 0.35
C PRO A 219 -20.35 4.89 -0.27
N ASN A 220 -20.24 5.04 -1.59
CA ASN A 220 -19.10 4.54 -2.36
C ASN A 220 -17.94 5.53 -2.50
N TRP A 221 -18.11 6.79 -2.12
CA TRP A 221 -17.16 7.87 -2.44
C TRP A 221 -16.66 8.59 -1.20
N VAL A 222 -15.41 9.05 -1.28
CA VAL A 222 -14.82 10.08 -0.41
C VAL A 222 -14.48 11.28 -1.28
N TYR A 223 -14.92 12.46 -0.89
CA TYR A 223 -14.66 13.72 -1.61
C TYR A 223 -13.41 14.38 -1.04
N LEU A 224 -12.58 14.94 -1.91
CA LEU A 224 -11.34 15.62 -1.54
C LEU A 224 -11.52 17.14 -1.61
N ASN A 225 -10.85 17.84 -0.72
CA ASN A 225 -10.79 19.31 -0.68
C ASN A 225 -9.83 19.89 -1.73
#